data_AF-A0AAJ5CCM8-F1
#
_entry.id   AF-A0AAJ5CCM8-F1
#
_cell.length_a   1.000
_cell.length_b   1.000
_cell.length_c   1.000
_cell.angle_alpha   90.00
_cell.angle_beta   90.00
_cell.angle_gamma   90.00
#
_symmetry.space_group_name_H-M   'P 1'
#
loop_
_entity.id
_entity.type
_entity.pdbx_description
1 polymer ?
#
loop_
_entity_poly.entity_id
_entity_poly.type
_entity_poly.pdbx_seq_one_letter_code
_entity_poly.pdbx_strand_id
1 'polypeptide(L)'
;MRTVIDPAGLTPAERRVWEAFPLGEGVDFREEPAASAADSGGSPADDPTAGASWGPERTVRAEVLRALLIDGPAQDGEIAGLKLTGARITGQLDLVYGTVEQAVQLRFCHFEQPLKLYGAQLRALVLSDSVLPGLKGGNLRVDGVLRLSCCRVTGPIRLQGAKISGAVFVNGARLGSPAAPDADAGDAAAEPVLQLNHAAIGTDLWAVGLVAHGQVRLNGATVGGQVNLDEADLHVPAGETALHAETLSVGTDLRAVRLRARGRVNLSGSRIPHQLNLAYARLSNPGGPALRASSCVIGELWLREAAPIVGTVNLRRSQLDLLHVPPGVWPDRVRIDGLGYRTLAPHLPAEQRLPLLEREEGGYLPYAYEQLAAAYRTAGDDAAARTVQLAKLRRHRRTLPRYARFWGRLQDVAVGYGYRPMRAAGWLLLLLCTGATAFTLHHPPALKPAEAPGFNPVFYTLDLLLPLVDFGQETAFAPRGWYQWLSYLLIAVGWILATTIAAGVTRSLNRQ
;
A
#
# COMPACT_ATOMS: atom_id res chain seq x y z
N MET A 1 40.25 -23.74 24.40
CA MET A 1 41.20 -23.02 25.28
C MET A 1 40.36 -22.27 26.30
N ARG A 2 40.28 -22.74 27.55
CA ARG A 2 39.54 -22.06 28.62
C ARG A 2 40.15 -20.67 28.80
N THR A 3 39.35 -19.61 28.65
CA THR A 3 39.80 -18.26 28.97
C THR A 3 39.76 -18.15 30.48
N VAL A 4 40.81 -18.62 31.15
CA VAL A 4 40.95 -18.49 32.60
C VAL A 4 41.28 -17.02 32.86
N ILE A 5 40.26 -16.22 33.14
CA ILE A 5 40.46 -14.87 33.65
C ILE A 5 40.92 -15.03 35.09
N ASP A 6 42.10 -14.47 35.40
CA ASP A 6 42.61 -14.42 36.76
C ASP A 6 41.75 -13.45 37.59
N PRO A 7 41.06 -13.92 38.66
CA PRO A 7 40.25 -13.08 39.53
C PRO A 7 41.04 -11.92 40.17
N ALA A 8 42.37 -12.04 40.27
CA ALA A 8 43.25 -10.98 40.78
C ALA A 8 43.36 -9.78 39.84
N GLY A 9 43.11 -9.97 38.53
CA GLY A 9 43.19 -8.92 37.50
C GLY A 9 41.88 -8.17 37.26
N LEU A 10 40.82 -8.44 38.04
CA LEU A 10 39.52 -7.79 37.92
C LEU A 10 39.51 -6.40 38.57
N THR A 11 38.94 -5.41 37.89
CA THR A 11 38.66 -4.10 38.50
C THR A 11 37.59 -4.22 39.60
N PRO A 12 37.44 -3.24 40.51
CA PRO A 12 36.37 -3.25 41.51
C PRO A 12 34.96 -3.38 40.89
N ALA A 13 34.74 -2.73 39.73
CA ALA A 13 33.49 -2.83 38.99
C ALA A 13 33.26 -4.25 38.47
N GLU A 14 34.28 -4.85 37.84
CA GLU A 14 34.22 -6.21 37.30
C GLU A 14 34.03 -7.27 38.39
N ARG A 15 34.66 -7.09 39.55
CA ARG A 15 34.49 -8.00 40.70
C ARG A 15 33.05 -8.02 41.19
N ARG A 16 32.40 -6.85 41.29
CA ARG A 16 30.96 -6.77 41.63
C ARG A 16 30.10 -7.55 40.64
N VAL A 17 30.40 -7.45 39.35
CA VAL A 17 29.69 -8.22 38.30
C VAL A 17 29.94 -9.72 38.44
N TRP A 18 31.19 -10.10 38.69
CA TRP A 18 31.60 -11.49 38.83
C TRP A 18 30.92 -12.19 40.02
N GLU A 19 30.80 -11.49 41.15
CA GLU A 19 30.15 -11.98 42.37
C GLU A 19 28.61 -12.03 42.23
N ALA A 20 28.00 -11.07 41.53
CA ALA A 20 26.55 -11.02 41.33
C ALA A 20 26.02 -12.04 40.29
N PHE A 21 26.85 -12.40 39.30
CA PHE A 21 26.47 -13.31 38.22
C PHE A 21 25.92 -14.68 38.68
N PRO A 22 26.60 -15.46 39.57
CA PRO A 22 26.11 -16.77 40.00
C PRO A 22 24.79 -16.69 40.79
N LEU A 23 24.55 -15.57 41.48
CA LEU A 23 23.32 -15.28 42.22
C LEU A 23 22.18 -14.78 41.31
N GLY A 24 22.50 -14.41 40.06
CA GLY A 24 21.55 -13.77 39.16
C GLY A 24 21.10 -12.38 39.60
N GLU A 25 21.85 -11.73 40.50
CA GLU A 25 21.57 -10.39 40.99
C GLU A 25 21.96 -9.32 39.95
N GLY A 26 21.27 -8.17 40.00
CA GLY A 26 21.54 -7.05 39.10
C GLY A 26 22.56 -6.09 39.66
N VAL A 27 23.58 -5.72 38.88
CA VAL A 27 24.52 -4.65 39.24
C VAL A 27 24.10 -3.35 38.55
N ASP A 28 23.75 -2.35 39.34
CA ASP A 28 23.49 -0.97 38.88
C ASP A 28 24.69 -0.08 39.24
N PHE A 29 25.19 0.63 38.23
CA PHE A 29 26.31 1.56 38.34
C PHE A 29 25.87 3.03 38.25
N ARG A 30 24.57 3.30 38.11
CA ARG A 30 24.03 4.67 38.07
C ARG A 30 24.11 5.33 39.44
N GLU A 31 24.31 6.63 39.46
CA GLU A 31 24.36 7.42 40.70
C GLU A 31 22.97 7.57 41.32
N GLU A 32 21.93 7.64 40.48
CA GLU A 32 20.52 7.61 40.89
C GLU A 32 19.78 6.42 40.24
N PRO A 33 19.38 5.39 41.01
CA PRO A 33 18.58 4.31 40.45
C PRO A 33 17.21 4.86 40.06
N ALA A 34 16.95 4.92 38.74
CA ALA A 34 15.73 5.52 38.18
C ALA A 34 14.47 5.11 38.95
N ALA A 35 13.86 6.08 39.63
CA ALA A 35 12.58 5.93 40.32
C ALA A 35 11.47 5.81 39.26
N SER A 36 11.07 4.57 38.95
CA SER A 36 9.98 4.21 38.04
C SER A 36 10.14 4.64 36.58
N ALA A 37 9.74 3.76 35.67
CA ALA A 37 9.90 3.92 34.22
C ALA A 37 9.03 5.04 33.58
N ALA A 38 8.49 5.97 34.37
CA ALA A 38 7.57 7.02 33.92
C ALA A 38 8.23 8.41 33.81
N ASP A 39 9.33 8.68 34.51
CA ASP A 39 10.07 9.94 34.39
C ASP A 39 11.32 9.73 33.52
N SER A 40 11.18 10.04 32.23
CA SER A 40 12.24 9.95 31.22
C SER A 40 13.31 11.06 31.33
N GLY A 41 13.63 11.48 32.55
CA GLY A 41 14.64 12.48 32.85
C GLY A 41 15.64 11.92 33.85
N GLY A 42 16.33 10.84 33.50
CA GLY A 42 17.49 10.39 34.28
C GLY A 42 18.55 11.49 34.38
N SER A 43 19.35 11.47 35.44
CA SER A 43 20.46 12.41 35.60
C SER A 43 21.32 12.43 34.33
N PRO A 44 21.72 13.62 33.80
CA PRO A 44 22.55 13.70 32.61
C PRO A 44 23.91 13.00 32.78
N ALA A 45 24.35 12.74 34.02
CA ALA A 45 25.56 11.97 34.32
C ALA A 45 25.42 10.46 33.99
N ASP A 46 24.20 9.95 33.92
CA ASP A 46 23.85 8.56 33.65
C ASP A 46 23.33 8.34 32.21
N ASP A 47 23.40 9.35 31.35
CA ASP A 47 23.06 9.21 29.93
C ASP A 47 24.13 8.37 29.21
N PRO A 48 23.78 7.19 28.65
CA PRO A 48 24.72 6.32 27.96
C PRO A 48 25.29 6.92 26.67
N THR A 49 24.72 8.01 26.14
CA THR A 49 25.33 8.76 25.03
C THR A 49 26.61 9.48 25.44
N ALA A 50 26.73 9.89 26.71
CA ALA A 50 27.96 10.42 27.29
C ALA A 50 28.88 9.30 27.84
N GLY A 51 28.53 8.03 27.66
CA GLY A 51 29.20 6.90 28.30
C GLY A 51 30.68 6.72 27.96
N ALA A 52 31.18 7.38 26.91
CA ALA A 52 32.62 7.43 26.60
C ALA A 52 33.44 8.21 27.66
N SER A 53 32.82 9.06 28.48
CA SER A 53 33.48 9.78 29.58
C SER A 53 33.42 9.04 30.91
N TRP A 54 32.68 7.92 31.00
CA TRP A 54 32.52 7.15 32.22
C TRP A 54 33.85 6.53 32.68
N GLY A 55 34.12 6.61 33.98
CA GLY A 55 35.38 6.20 34.57
C GLY A 55 35.45 4.71 34.93
N PRO A 56 36.57 4.28 35.55
CA PRO A 56 36.83 2.88 35.88
C PRO A 56 35.82 2.27 36.88
N GLU A 57 35.12 3.10 37.65
CA GLU A 57 34.10 2.72 38.64
C GLU A 57 32.89 1.99 38.04
N ARG A 58 32.63 2.21 36.75
CA ARG A 58 31.53 1.59 35.99
C ARG A 58 31.98 1.00 34.65
N THR A 59 33.29 0.75 34.51
CA THR A 59 33.88 0.16 33.31
C THR A 59 34.08 -1.34 33.48
N VAL A 60 33.56 -2.12 32.53
CA VAL A 60 33.62 -3.58 32.51
C VAL A 60 34.16 -4.05 31.16
N ARG A 61 35.23 -4.83 31.15
CA ARG A 61 35.77 -5.37 29.89
C ARG A 61 34.85 -6.44 29.31
N ALA A 62 34.68 -6.40 27.99
CA ALA A 62 33.89 -7.37 27.24
C ALA A 62 34.45 -8.80 27.35
N GLU A 63 35.76 -8.97 27.58
CA GLU A 63 36.37 -10.28 27.82
C GLU A 63 35.86 -10.92 29.11
N VAL A 64 35.63 -10.12 30.17
CA VAL A 64 35.08 -10.58 31.45
C VAL A 64 33.64 -11.02 31.29
N LEU A 65 32.84 -10.21 30.59
CA LEU A 65 31.46 -10.58 30.24
C LEU A 65 31.42 -11.87 29.44
N ARG A 66 32.29 -12.00 28.43
CA ARG A 66 32.38 -13.21 27.61
C ARG A 66 32.73 -14.44 28.45
N ALA A 67 33.68 -14.34 29.37
CA ALA A 67 34.05 -15.44 30.25
C ALA A 67 32.89 -15.88 31.13
N LEU A 68 32.17 -14.92 31.74
CA LEU A 68 30.96 -15.20 32.54
C LEU A 68 29.87 -15.91 31.73
N LEU A 69 29.66 -15.50 30.48
CA LEU A 69 28.59 -16.07 29.64
C LEU A 69 28.92 -17.47 29.09
N ILE A 70 30.19 -17.86 29.01
CA ILE A 70 30.62 -19.15 28.44
C ILE A 70 30.93 -20.18 29.53
N ASP A 71 31.63 -19.78 30.59
CA ASP A 71 32.15 -20.67 31.64
C ASP A 71 32.05 -19.99 33.03
N GLY A 72 31.06 -19.11 33.20
CA GLY A 72 30.87 -18.37 34.45
C GLY A 72 30.52 -19.28 35.62
N PRO A 73 30.84 -18.84 36.86
CA PRO A 73 30.48 -19.59 38.05
C PRO A 73 28.96 -19.72 38.16
N ALA A 74 28.49 -20.90 38.54
CA ALA A 74 27.10 -21.16 38.89
C ALA A 74 27.03 -21.56 40.37
N GLN A 75 25.97 -21.14 41.05
CA GLN A 75 25.70 -21.53 42.44
C GLN A 75 24.45 -22.42 42.49
N ASP A 76 24.57 -23.54 43.19
CA ASP A 76 23.46 -24.48 43.35
C ASP A 76 22.25 -23.79 44.00
N GLY A 77 21.07 -23.98 43.39
CA GLY A 77 19.82 -23.39 43.84
C GLY A 77 19.54 -21.98 43.30
N GLU A 78 20.52 -21.31 42.70
CA GLU A 78 20.37 -19.99 42.11
C GLU A 78 20.36 -20.03 40.57
N ILE A 79 19.74 -19.04 39.94
CA ILE A 79 19.70 -18.92 38.48
C ILE A 79 20.68 -17.84 38.04
N ALA A 80 21.85 -18.27 37.56
CA ALA A 80 22.86 -17.36 37.05
C ALA A 80 22.33 -16.47 35.92
N GLY A 81 22.75 -15.22 35.90
CA GLY A 81 22.25 -14.22 34.95
C GLY A 81 23.15 -13.00 34.85
N LEU A 82 23.37 -12.52 33.63
CA LEU A 82 24.11 -11.27 33.42
C LEU A 82 23.13 -10.10 33.41
N LYS A 83 23.07 -9.33 34.49
CA LYS A 83 22.20 -8.16 34.65
C LYS A 83 23.02 -6.94 35.02
N LEU A 84 23.31 -6.07 34.04
CA LEU A 84 24.07 -4.83 34.23
C LEU A 84 23.25 -3.61 33.84
N THR A 85 23.36 -2.56 34.63
CA THR A 85 22.78 -1.25 34.35
C THR A 85 23.83 -0.15 34.48
N GLY A 86 23.93 0.75 33.51
CA GLY A 86 24.81 1.92 33.59
C GLY A 86 26.31 1.63 33.38
N ALA A 87 26.66 0.54 32.69
CA ALA A 87 28.05 0.14 32.51
C ALA A 87 28.66 0.61 31.18
N ARG A 88 29.93 1.02 31.21
CA ARG A 88 30.78 1.19 30.01
C ARG A 88 31.46 -0.12 29.69
N ILE A 89 31.18 -0.67 28.51
CA ILE A 89 31.70 -1.96 28.05
C ILE A 89 32.85 -1.71 27.07
N THR A 90 34.06 -2.05 27.50
CA THR A 90 35.30 -1.84 26.73
C THR A 90 35.72 -3.11 26.00
N GLY A 91 36.29 -2.96 24.80
CA GLY A 91 36.61 -4.08 23.93
C GLY A 91 35.39 -4.70 23.23
N GLN A 92 35.61 -5.78 22.48
CA GLN A 92 34.59 -6.40 21.64
C GLN A 92 33.97 -7.64 22.30
N LEU A 93 32.66 -7.59 22.55
CA LEU A 93 31.91 -8.75 23.02
C LEU A 93 31.66 -9.71 21.86
N ASP A 94 32.46 -10.77 21.82
CA ASP A 94 32.43 -11.80 20.77
C ASP A 94 31.90 -13.14 21.31
N LEU A 95 30.69 -13.49 20.88
CA LEU A 95 30.00 -14.73 21.20
C LEU A 95 29.71 -15.55 19.93
N VAL A 96 30.52 -15.39 18.88
CA VAL A 96 30.31 -16.09 17.60
C VAL A 96 30.26 -17.61 17.80
N TYR A 97 29.18 -18.23 17.31
CA TYR A 97 28.82 -19.65 17.51
C TYR A 97 28.77 -20.13 18.97
N GLY A 98 28.75 -19.22 19.95
CA GLY A 98 28.61 -19.55 21.36
C GLY A 98 27.16 -19.87 21.74
N THR A 99 27.01 -20.69 22.77
CA THR A 99 25.71 -20.96 23.42
C THR A 99 25.72 -20.33 24.81
N VAL A 100 24.75 -19.46 25.08
CA VAL A 100 24.57 -18.78 26.36
C VAL A 100 23.19 -19.13 26.90
N GLU A 101 23.18 -19.92 27.97
CA GLU A 101 21.95 -20.43 28.58
C GLU A 101 21.27 -19.40 29.50
N GLN A 102 22.05 -18.46 30.01
CA GLN A 102 21.61 -17.39 30.89
C GLN A 102 21.00 -16.23 30.11
N ALA A 103 20.10 -15.48 30.76
CA ALA A 103 19.55 -14.26 30.19
C ALA A 103 20.59 -13.12 30.25
N VAL A 104 20.78 -12.42 29.13
CA VAL A 104 21.69 -11.27 29.04
C VAL A 104 20.88 -9.98 29.06
N GLN A 105 21.02 -9.20 30.13
CA GLN A 105 20.38 -7.90 30.31
C GLN A 105 21.43 -6.83 30.56
N LEU A 106 21.61 -5.94 29.59
CA LEU A 106 22.55 -4.84 29.62
C LEU A 106 21.74 -3.57 29.33
N ARG A 107 21.36 -2.84 30.37
CA ARG A 107 20.48 -1.66 30.26
C ARG A 107 21.27 -0.39 30.48
N PHE A 108 20.94 0.69 29.78
CA PHE A 108 21.68 1.96 29.92
C PHE A 108 23.21 1.78 29.77
N CYS A 109 23.66 0.83 28.95
CA CYS A 109 25.07 0.54 28.78
C CYS A 109 25.64 1.28 27.58
N HIS A 110 26.93 1.60 27.64
CA HIS A 110 27.68 2.17 26.53
C HIS A 110 28.69 1.15 25.99
N PHE A 111 28.58 0.77 24.72
CA PHE A 111 29.54 -0.14 24.08
C PHE A 111 30.52 0.65 23.22
N GLU A 112 31.82 0.38 23.38
CA GLU A 112 32.84 1.00 22.54
C GLU A 112 32.97 0.32 21.16
N GLN A 113 32.62 -0.96 21.07
CA GLN A 113 32.79 -1.78 19.88
C GLN A 113 31.48 -2.51 19.50
N PRO A 114 31.28 -2.85 18.21
CA PRO A 114 30.11 -3.61 17.78
C PRO A 114 30.05 -5.01 18.40
N LEU A 115 28.85 -5.45 18.78
CA LEU A 115 28.61 -6.80 19.29
C LEU A 115 28.69 -7.83 18.15
N LYS A 116 29.37 -8.95 18.39
CA LYS A 116 29.46 -10.09 17.47
C LYS A 116 28.73 -11.29 18.05
N LEU A 117 27.60 -11.63 17.43
CA LEU A 117 26.67 -12.68 17.82
C LEU A 117 26.36 -13.64 16.66
N TYR A 118 27.23 -13.71 15.65
CA TYR A 118 26.97 -14.51 14.46
C TYR A 118 26.87 -16.00 14.83
N GLY A 119 25.75 -16.63 14.47
CA GLY A 119 25.47 -18.04 14.78
C GLY A 119 25.32 -18.36 16.27
N ALA A 120 25.31 -17.36 17.15
CA ALA A 120 25.17 -17.56 18.59
C ALA A 120 23.76 -18.05 18.96
N GLN A 121 23.65 -18.75 20.09
CA GLN A 121 22.40 -19.20 20.68
C GLN A 121 22.26 -18.55 22.05
N LEU A 122 21.22 -17.74 22.23
CA LEU A 122 21.00 -16.99 23.46
C LEU A 122 19.61 -17.32 24.02
N ARG A 123 19.49 -17.40 25.34
CA ARG A 123 18.16 -17.47 25.98
C ARG A 123 17.35 -16.19 25.75
N ALA A 124 17.94 -15.03 26.05
CA ALA A 124 17.33 -13.72 25.83
C ALA A 124 18.42 -12.65 25.75
N LEU A 125 18.18 -11.60 24.97
CA LEU A 125 19.09 -10.47 24.86
C LEU A 125 18.31 -9.16 25.01
N VAL A 126 18.61 -8.43 26.08
CA VAL A 126 18.01 -7.13 26.40
C VAL A 126 19.11 -6.09 26.45
N LEU A 127 19.06 -5.13 25.53
CA LEU A 127 20.00 -4.01 25.39
C LEU A 127 19.32 -2.65 25.63
N SER A 128 18.20 -2.63 26.36
CA SER A 128 17.33 -1.44 26.48
C SER A 128 18.09 -0.19 26.90
N ASP A 129 17.76 0.93 26.26
CA ASP A 129 18.33 2.25 26.56
C ASP A 129 19.86 2.31 26.35
N SER A 130 20.48 1.32 25.70
CA SER A 130 21.93 1.26 25.50
C SER A 130 22.40 1.93 24.21
N VAL A 131 23.66 2.34 24.18
CA VAL A 131 24.33 2.91 23.01
C VAL A 131 25.35 1.91 22.48
N LEU A 132 25.24 1.55 21.21
CA LEU A 132 26.16 0.59 20.58
C LEU A 132 26.55 1.01 19.15
N PRO A 133 27.80 0.74 18.71
CA PRO A 133 28.22 1.10 17.36
C PRO A 133 27.61 0.19 16.27
N GLY A 134 27.06 -0.96 16.64
CA GLY A 134 26.42 -1.90 15.72
C GLY A 134 26.25 -3.28 16.32
N LEU A 135 25.48 -4.13 15.65
CA LEU A 135 25.20 -5.50 16.09
C LEU A 135 25.29 -6.47 14.91
N LYS A 136 26.19 -7.44 14.98
CA LYS A 136 26.39 -8.49 13.96
C LYS A 136 25.86 -9.82 14.48
N GLY A 137 24.59 -10.11 14.26
CA GLY A 137 23.88 -11.32 14.70
C GLY A 137 23.27 -12.12 13.55
N GLY A 138 24.01 -12.29 12.44
CA GLY A 138 23.57 -13.17 11.37
C GLY A 138 23.40 -14.61 11.88
N ASN A 139 22.31 -15.29 11.50
CA ASN A 139 21.94 -16.62 11.95
C ASN A 139 21.86 -16.78 13.49
N LEU A 140 21.67 -15.67 14.22
CA LEU A 140 21.47 -15.67 15.67
C LEU A 140 20.19 -16.44 16.02
N ARG A 141 20.25 -17.26 17.07
CA ARG A 141 19.06 -17.89 17.66
C ARG A 141 18.79 -17.29 19.03
N VAL A 142 17.56 -16.84 19.25
CA VAL A 142 17.10 -16.34 20.55
C VAL A 142 15.83 -17.09 20.94
N ASP A 143 15.89 -17.87 22.02
CA ASP A 143 14.74 -18.65 22.49
C ASP A 143 13.63 -17.77 23.08
N GLY A 144 14.02 -16.65 23.69
CA GLY A 144 13.13 -15.67 24.28
C GLY A 144 13.02 -14.42 23.42
N VAL A 145 13.17 -13.27 24.06
CA VAL A 145 13.00 -11.96 23.44
C VAL A 145 14.34 -11.34 23.05
N LEU A 146 14.33 -10.59 21.94
CA LEU A 146 15.40 -9.66 21.56
C LEU A 146 14.88 -8.24 21.74
N ARG A 147 15.40 -7.52 22.73
CA ARG A 147 14.95 -6.17 23.06
C ARG A 147 16.07 -5.16 22.86
N LEU A 148 15.85 -4.25 21.91
CA LEU A 148 16.69 -3.11 21.55
C LEU A 148 15.89 -1.79 21.71
N SER A 149 14.91 -1.77 22.61
CA SER A 149 14.07 -0.60 22.86
C SER A 149 14.91 0.58 23.35
N CYS A 150 14.62 1.77 22.85
CA CYS A 150 15.31 3.03 23.17
C CYS A 150 16.83 2.99 22.91
N CYS A 151 17.34 1.99 22.18
CA CYS A 151 18.75 1.95 21.85
C CYS A 151 19.13 3.04 20.86
N ARG A 152 20.36 3.54 20.97
CA ARG A 152 20.97 4.40 19.97
C ARG A 152 22.08 3.62 19.26
N VAL A 153 21.86 3.29 17.99
CA VAL A 153 22.80 2.48 17.20
C VAL A 153 23.27 3.27 16.00
N THR A 154 24.57 3.60 15.97
CA THR A 154 25.14 4.45 14.91
C THR A 154 25.44 3.66 13.64
N GLY A 155 25.83 2.39 13.76
CA GLY A 155 26.07 1.48 12.63
C GLY A 155 24.96 0.45 12.39
N PRO A 156 25.19 -0.55 11.53
CA PRO A 156 24.16 -1.48 11.10
C PRO A 156 23.86 -2.56 12.14
N ILE A 157 22.58 -2.92 12.23
CA ILE A 157 22.07 -4.10 12.94
C ILE A 157 21.79 -5.19 11.91
N ARG A 158 22.65 -6.22 11.88
CA ARG A 158 22.54 -7.37 10.98
C ARG A 158 21.99 -8.57 11.72
N LEU A 159 20.75 -8.93 11.44
CA LEU A 159 20.02 -10.08 11.98
C LEU A 159 19.48 -10.96 10.84
N GLN A 160 20.24 -11.04 9.74
CA GLN A 160 19.88 -11.85 8.58
C GLN A 160 19.82 -13.33 8.98
N GLY A 161 18.75 -14.03 8.59
CA GLY A 161 18.55 -15.44 8.93
C GLY A 161 18.39 -15.73 10.43
N ALA A 162 18.23 -14.69 11.26
CA ALA A 162 18.07 -14.87 12.70
C ALA A 162 16.72 -15.56 13.01
N LYS A 163 16.72 -16.43 14.01
CA LYS A 163 15.53 -17.12 14.52
C LYS A 163 15.26 -16.67 15.93
N ILE A 164 14.23 -15.87 16.13
CA ILE A 164 13.79 -15.38 17.43
C ILE A 164 12.45 -16.04 17.72
N SER A 165 12.40 -16.95 18.69
CA SER A 165 11.16 -17.65 19.05
C SER A 165 10.15 -16.71 19.71
N GLY A 166 10.62 -15.72 20.48
CA GLY A 166 9.79 -14.68 21.07
C GLY A 166 9.59 -13.46 20.16
N ALA A 167 9.49 -12.28 20.79
CA ALA A 167 9.27 -11.00 20.13
C ALA A 167 10.58 -10.22 19.96
N VAL A 168 10.61 -9.38 18.92
CA VAL A 168 11.67 -8.39 18.71
C VAL A 168 11.12 -7.01 19.04
N PHE A 169 11.75 -6.31 19.98
CA PHE A 169 11.35 -4.97 20.39
C PHE A 169 12.42 -3.95 20.02
N VAL A 170 12.12 -3.04 19.11
CA VAL A 170 12.95 -1.89 18.70
C VAL A 170 12.21 -0.56 18.91
N ASN A 171 11.25 -0.54 19.84
CA ASN A 171 10.46 0.65 20.19
C ASN A 171 11.35 1.83 20.59
N GLY A 172 11.11 3.02 20.03
CA GLY A 172 11.86 4.24 20.34
C GLY A 172 13.35 4.19 19.98
N ALA A 173 13.82 3.12 19.32
CA ALA A 173 15.22 3.00 18.93
C ALA A 173 15.56 4.05 17.86
N ARG A 174 16.80 4.52 17.88
CA ARG A 174 17.35 5.46 16.89
C ARG A 174 18.49 4.77 16.17
N LEU A 175 18.28 4.47 14.90
CA LEU A 175 19.19 3.68 14.07
C LEU A 175 19.80 4.53 12.97
N GLY A 176 21.11 4.42 12.81
CA GLY A 176 21.89 5.22 11.88
C GLY A 176 22.10 6.65 12.39
N SER A 177 22.96 7.36 11.66
CA SER A 177 23.18 8.79 11.84
C SER A 177 22.48 9.54 10.73
N PRO A 178 21.87 10.72 11.00
CA PRO A 178 21.39 11.57 9.92
C PRO A 178 22.57 11.89 8.98
N ALA A 179 22.39 11.65 7.69
CA ALA A 179 23.38 12.02 6.69
C ALA A 179 23.65 13.53 6.80
N ALA A 180 24.93 13.91 6.87
CA ALA A 180 25.29 15.32 6.75
C ALA A 180 24.83 15.81 5.36
N PRO A 181 24.27 17.03 5.25
CA PRO A 181 23.73 17.56 3.99
C PRO A 181 24.77 17.61 2.85
N ASP A 182 26.06 17.58 3.18
CA ASP A 182 27.19 17.68 2.23
C ASP A 182 28.04 16.39 2.13
N ALA A 183 27.59 15.26 2.67
CA ALA A 183 28.28 14.00 2.45
C ALA A 183 28.05 13.55 1.01
N ASP A 184 29.08 13.68 0.17
CA ASP A 184 29.09 13.17 -1.20
C ASP A 184 28.48 11.77 -1.24
N ALA A 185 27.45 11.60 -2.08
CA ALA A 185 26.85 10.32 -2.42
C ALA A 185 27.84 9.48 -3.27
N GLY A 186 29.03 9.25 -2.74
CA GLY A 186 30.06 8.40 -3.32
C GLY A 186 29.73 6.94 -3.05
N ASP A 187 29.19 6.28 -4.07
CA ASP A 187 29.26 4.85 -4.47
C ASP A 187 29.16 3.70 -3.44
N ALA A 188 29.03 3.97 -2.15
CA ALA A 188 28.57 3.01 -1.17
C ALA A 188 27.08 3.27 -0.98
N ALA A 189 26.23 2.47 -1.62
CA ALA A 189 24.83 2.39 -1.23
C ALA A 189 24.78 2.25 0.29
N ALA A 190 24.30 3.31 0.97
CA ALA A 190 24.40 3.42 2.43
C ALA A 190 23.89 2.13 3.04
N GLU A 191 24.75 1.46 3.79
CA GLU A 191 24.42 0.12 4.27
C GLU A 191 23.12 0.17 5.09
N PRO A 192 22.17 -0.75 4.89
CA PRO A 192 20.90 -0.70 5.62
C PRO A 192 21.14 -0.79 7.12
N VAL A 193 20.50 0.13 7.86
CA VAL A 193 20.67 0.29 9.32
C VAL A 193 20.06 -0.86 10.11
N LEU A 194 19.01 -1.48 9.58
CA LEU A 194 18.37 -2.67 10.16
C LEU A 194 18.14 -3.72 9.09
N GLN A 195 18.70 -4.91 9.28
CA GLN A 195 18.61 -6.02 8.33
C GLN A 195 18.07 -7.26 9.01
N LEU A 196 16.80 -7.58 8.74
CA LEU A 196 16.11 -8.78 9.20
C LEU A 196 15.75 -9.71 8.03
N ASN A 197 16.59 -9.73 6.98
CA ASN A 197 16.35 -10.54 5.79
C ASN A 197 16.25 -12.01 6.18
N HIS A 198 15.19 -12.70 5.73
CA HIS A 198 14.93 -14.10 6.05
C HIS A 198 14.90 -14.42 7.56
N ALA A 199 14.68 -13.41 8.41
CA ALA A 199 14.51 -13.63 9.83
C ALA A 199 13.16 -14.29 10.12
N ALA A 200 13.14 -15.22 11.07
CA ALA A 200 11.92 -15.82 11.60
C ALA A 200 11.69 -15.30 13.01
N ILE A 201 10.61 -14.55 13.21
CA ILE A 201 10.16 -14.01 14.49
C ILE A 201 8.88 -14.75 14.87
N GLY A 202 8.90 -15.49 15.98
CA GLY A 202 7.81 -16.38 16.36
C GLY A 202 6.54 -15.64 16.79
N THR A 203 6.69 -14.46 17.39
CA THR A 203 5.57 -13.61 17.82
C THR A 203 5.60 -12.28 17.06
N ASP A 204 5.85 -11.17 17.73
CA ASP A 204 5.67 -9.83 17.18
C ASP A 204 6.99 -9.10 16.90
N LEU A 205 6.96 -8.21 15.92
CA LEU A 205 7.97 -7.17 15.71
C LEU A 205 7.40 -5.82 16.14
N TRP A 206 7.86 -5.32 17.29
CA TRP A 206 7.46 -4.04 17.85
C TRP A 206 8.50 -2.96 17.54
N ALA A 207 8.15 -1.98 16.72
CA ALA A 207 9.00 -0.89 16.28
C ALA A 207 8.28 0.47 16.42
N VAL A 208 7.50 0.62 17.50
CA VAL A 208 6.73 1.84 17.77
C VAL A 208 7.68 3.01 18.03
N GLY A 209 7.50 4.13 17.32
CA GLY A 209 8.38 5.30 17.46
C GLY A 209 9.83 5.07 17.01
N LEU A 210 10.10 4.02 16.21
CA LEU A 210 11.42 3.77 15.63
C LEU A 210 11.84 4.95 14.75
N VAL A 211 13.04 5.48 14.96
CA VAL A 211 13.65 6.47 14.06
C VAL A 211 14.79 5.79 13.31
N ALA A 212 14.70 5.70 11.99
CA ALA A 212 15.72 5.10 11.15
C ALA A 212 16.24 6.11 10.12
N HIS A 213 17.53 6.44 10.20
CA HIS A 213 18.26 7.22 9.21
C HIS A 213 19.01 6.26 8.29
N GLY A 214 18.28 5.67 7.36
CA GLY A 214 18.77 4.64 6.47
C GLY A 214 17.72 3.56 6.21
N GLN A 215 18.04 2.64 5.32
CA GLN A 215 17.11 1.60 4.90
C GLN A 215 16.85 0.55 5.99
N VAL A 216 15.58 0.22 6.22
CA VAL A 216 15.14 -0.93 7.00
C VAL A 216 14.75 -2.06 6.06
N ARG A 217 15.39 -3.23 6.20
CA ARG A 217 15.11 -4.43 5.37
C ARG A 217 14.46 -5.53 6.19
N LEU A 218 13.31 -6.00 5.69
CA LEU A 218 12.55 -7.15 6.20
C LEU A 218 12.29 -8.17 5.07
N ASN A 219 13.19 -8.25 4.07
CA ASN A 219 12.95 -9.07 2.87
C ASN A 219 12.89 -10.56 3.23
N GLY A 220 11.79 -11.22 2.86
CA GLY A 220 11.55 -12.64 3.13
C GLY A 220 11.45 -12.97 4.62
N ALA A 221 11.28 -11.96 5.49
CA ALA A 221 11.07 -12.18 6.91
C ALA A 221 9.69 -12.81 7.17
N THR A 222 9.60 -13.64 8.20
CA THR A 222 8.34 -14.21 8.67
C THR A 222 8.12 -13.79 10.11
N VAL A 223 6.97 -13.17 10.38
CA VAL A 223 6.54 -12.73 11.71
C VAL A 223 5.25 -13.45 12.05
N GLY A 224 5.27 -14.31 13.08
CA GLY A 224 4.12 -15.15 13.45
C GLY A 224 2.93 -14.37 14.00
N GLY A 225 3.17 -13.19 14.57
CA GLY A 225 2.17 -12.27 15.08
C GLY A 225 2.04 -11.01 14.22
N GLN A 226 2.20 -9.84 14.83
CA GLN A 226 2.04 -8.54 14.20
C GLN A 226 3.37 -7.82 13.95
N VAL A 227 3.38 -6.94 12.95
CA VAL A 227 4.45 -5.95 12.74
C VAL A 227 3.88 -4.57 13.08
N ASN A 228 4.42 -3.94 14.11
CA ASN A 228 3.97 -2.63 14.57
C ASN A 228 5.05 -1.56 14.33
N LEU A 229 4.77 -0.64 13.41
CA LEU A 229 5.57 0.53 13.03
C LEU A 229 4.82 1.84 13.34
N ASP A 230 3.90 1.81 14.31
CA ASP A 230 3.14 2.99 14.71
C ASP A 230 4.11 4.11 15.13
N GLU A 231 3.88 5.32 14.62
CA GLU A 231 4.69 6.51 14.88
C GLU A 231 6.18 6.41 14.47
N ALA A 232 6.56 5.39 13.69
CA ALA A 232 7.91 5.28 13.16
C ALA A 232 8.23 6.41 12.17
N ASP A 233 9.50 6.82 12.14
CA ASP A 233 10.02 7.87 11.28
C ASP A 233 11.23 7.33 10.49
N LEU A 234 10.98 7.02 9.21
CA LEU A 234 11.93 6.39 8.31
C LEU A 234 12.41 7.42 7.29
N HIS A 235 13.69 7.77 7.39
CA HIS A 235 14.34 8.75 6.52
C HIS A 235 15.44 8.08 5.69
N VAL A 236 15.33 8.21 4.37
CA VAL A 236 16.42 7.95 3.44
C VAL A 236 16.58 9.12 2.47
N PRO A 237 17.74 9.26 1.81
CA PRO A 237 17.90 10.20 0.70
C PRO A 237 16.82 10.01 -0.38
N ALA A 238 16.55 11.08 -1.15
CA ALA A 238 15.50 11.06 -2.16
C ALA A 238 15.72 9.95 -3.21
N GLY A 239 14.65 9.24 -3.58
CA GLY A 239 14.70 8.16 -4.56
C GLY A 239 15.05 6.77 -4.00
N GLU A 240 15.55 6.69 -2.76
CA GLU A 240 15.87 5.43 -2.10
C GLU A 240 14.65 4.75 -1.47
N THR A 241 14.85 3.54 -0.93
CA THR A 241 13.81 2.76 -0.26
C THR A 241 14.02 2.80 1.24
N ALA A 242 13.07 3.41 1.96
CA ALA A 242 13.08 3.55 3.40
C ALA A 242 12.76 2.22 4.09
N LEU A 243 11.70 1.54 3.63
CA LEU A 243 11.30 0.22 4.11
C LEU A 243 11.26 -0.76 2.94
N HIS A 244 12.12 -1.77 2.99
CA HIS A 244 12.20 -2.83 1.99
C HIS A 244 11.76 -4.16 2.60
N ALA A 245 10.47 -4.48 2.45
CA ALA A 245 9.80 -5.65 2.98
C ALA A 245 9.19 -6.47 1.83
N GLU A 246 10.03 -6.88 0.87
CA GLU A 246 9.61 -7.79 -0.20
C GLU A 246 9.37 -9.20 0.35
N THR A 247 8.30 -9.85 -0.08
CA THR A 247 7.88 -11.20 0.37
C THR A 247 7.75 -11.35 1.90
N LEU A 248 7.42 -10.27 2.62
CA LEU A 248 7.16 -10.32 4.05
C LEU A 248 5.89 -11.13 4.33
N SER A 249 5.97 -12.08 5.25
CA SER A 249 4.80 -12.80 5.77
C SER A 249 4.52 -12.37 7.20
N VAL A 250 3.32 -11.85 7.44
CA VAL A 250 2.83 -11.47 8.77
C VAL A 250 1.69 -12.40 9.15
N GLY A 251 1.63 -12.86 10.40
CA GLY A 251 0.57 -13.76 10.85
C GLY A 251 -0.77 -13.05 11.05
N THR A 252 -0.74 -11.77 11.43
CA THR A 252 -1.94 -10.96 11.68
C THR A 252 -1.87 -9.62 10.94
N ASP A 253 -1.42 -8.57 11.63
CA ASP A 253 -1.51 -7.16 11.21
C ASP A 253 -0.15 -6.52 10.96
N LEU A 254 -0.10 -5.65 9.96
CA LEU A 254 0.95 -4.66 9.80
C LEU A 254 0.37 -3.28 10.14
N ARG A 255 0.69 -2.80 11.33
CA ARG A 255 0.29 -1.49 11.84
C ARG A 255 1.38 -0.47 11.58
N ALA A 256 1.01 0.66 11.01
CA ALA A 256 1.90 1.76 10.63
C ALA A 256 1.13 3.10 10.76
N VAL A 257 0.36 3.23 11.85
CA VAL A 257 -0.42 4.42 12.15
C VAL A 257 0.52 5.60 12.40
N ARG A 258 0.27 6.74 11.75
CA ARG A 258 1.14 7.93 11.79
C ARG A 258 2.58 7.69 11.32
N LEU A 259 2.84 6.61 10.56
CA LEU A 259 4.14 6.36 9.94
C LEU A 259 4.55 7.56 9.08
N ARG A 260 5.78 8.02 9.25
CA ARG A 260 6.43 9.00 8.38
C ARG A 260 7.50 8.28 7.59
N ALA A 261 7.31 8.16 6.28
CA ALA A 261 8.28 7.54 5.39
C ALA A 261 8.70 8.53 4.29
N ARG A 262 9.95 8.98 4.36
CA ARG A 262 10.61 9.74 3.28
C ARG A 262 11.47 8.77 2.49
N GLY A 263 10.95 8.33 1.35
CA GLY A 263 11.47 7.26 0.52
C GLY A 263 10.40 6.22 0.22
N ARG A 264 10.76 5.22 -0.59
CA ARG A 264 9.85 4.15 -0.98
C ARG A 264 9.56 3.21 0.20
N VAL A 265 8.28 2.89 0.39
CA VAL A 265 7.82 1.73 1.17
C VAL A 265 7.51 0.60 0.19
N ASN A 266 8.33 -0.44 0.18
CA ASN A 266 8.17 -1.61 -0.67
C ASN A 266 7.67 -2.81 0.13
N LEU A 267 6.47 -3.28 -0.21
CA LEU A 267 5.79 -4.45 0.34
C LEU A 267 5.55 -5.51 -0.75
N SER A 268 6.26 -5.46 -1.88
CA SER A 268 6.01 -6.37 -3.02
C SER A 268 5.95 -7.84 -2.61
N GLY A 269 4.91 -8.56 -3.03
CA GLY A 269 4.74 -9.98 -2.72
C GLY A 269 4.41 -10.31 -1.27
N SER A 270 4.13 -9.31 -0.43
CA SER A 270 3.85 -9.54 1.00
C SER A 270 2.47 -10.16 1.23
N ARG A 271 2.37 -10.96 2.30
CA ARG A 271 1.13 -11.57 2.78
C ARG A 271 0.80 -10.99 4.16
N ILE A 272 -0.33 -10.28 4.24
CA ILE A 272 -0.84 -9.65 5.46
C ILE A 272 -2.31 -10.06 5.58
N PRO A 273 -2.63 -11.19 6.21
CA PRO A 273 -3.94 -11.82 6.13
C PRO A 273 -5.05 -10.96 6.75
N HIS A 274 -4.74 -10.12 7.73
CA HIS A 274 -5.71 -9.27 8.40
C HIS A 274 -5.61 -7.82 7.94
N GLN A 275 -4.90 -6.93 8.63
CA GLN A 275 -4.92 -5.50 8.32
C GLN A 275 -3.54 -4.93 7.99
N LEU A 276 -3.47 -4.14 6.90
CA LEU A 276 -2.40 -3.16 6.65
C LEU A 276 -2.94 -1.76 7.00
N ASN A 277 -2.57 -1.26 8.18
CA ASN A 277 -3.09 0.00 8.72
C ASN A 277 -2.08 1.14 8.57
N LEU A 278 -2.33 2.04 7.62
CA LEU A 278 -1.56 3.25 7.33
C LEU A 278 -2.37 4.52 7.67
N ALA A 279 -3.25 4.46 8.68
CA ALA A 279 -4.02 5.62 9.10
C ALA A 279 -3.10 6.78 9.54
N TYR A 280 -3.42 8.01 9.14
CA TYR A 280 -2.61 9.22 9.40
C TYR A 280 -1.16 9.18 8.89
N ALA A 281 -0.80 8.19 8.07
CA ALA A 281 0.56 8.07 7.55
C ALA A 281 0.90 9.21 6.57
N ARG A 282 2.19 9.53 6.48
CA ARG A 282 2.77 10.46 5.52
C ARG A 282 3.82 9.72 4.69
N LEU A 283 3.47 9.40 3.45
CA LEU A 283 4.34 8.69 2.52
C LEU A 283 4.79 9.66 1.43
N SER A 284 6.10 9.84 1.28
CA SER A 284 6.67 10.77 0.30
C SER A 284 7.89 10.16 -0.37
N ASN A 285 7.83 10.06 -1.70
CA ASN A 285 8.97 9.72 -2.55
C ASN A 285 8.83 10.44 -3.90
N PRO A 286 9.19 11.74 -3.98
CA PRO A 286 9.07 12.52 -5.21
C PRO A 286 9.81 11.85 -6.37
N GLY A 287 9.18 11.80 -7.56
CA GLY A 287 9.77 11.18 -8.76
C GLY A 287 9.76 9.64 -8.78
N GLY A 288 9.38 8.97 -7.69
CA GLY A 288 9.35 7.51 -7.58
C GLY A 288 8.06 6.97 -6.95
N PRO A 289 7.96 5.63 -6.79
CA PRO A 289 6.85 5.05 -6.03
C PRO A 289 7.07 5.26 -4.53
N ALA A 290 6.09 5.88 -3.88
CA ALA A 290 6.06 6.06 -2.43
C ALA A 290 5.56 4.81 -1.72
N LEU A 291 4.52 4.17 -2.27
CA LEU A 291 4.00 2.89 -1.79
C LEU A 291 3.99 1.89 -2.95
N ARG A 292 4.74 0.80 -2.79
CA ARG A 292 4.73 -0.34 -3.70
C ARG A 292 4.23 -1.56 -2.97
N ALA A 293 2.97 -1.89 -3.13
CA ALA A 293 2.35 -3.13 -2.64
C ALA A 293 1.80 -3.89 -3.84
N SER A 294 2.68 -4.36 -4.72
CA SER A 294 2.36 -5.16 -5.91
C SER A 294 2.39 -6.65 -5.61
N SER A 295 1.48 -7.43 -6.21
CA SER A 295 1.37 -8.88 -6.01
C SER A 295 1.17 -9.27 -4.54
N CYS A 296 0.52 -8.42 -3.75
CA CYS A 296 0.29 -8.66 -2.33
C CYS A 296 -1.05 -9.37 -2.10
N VAL A 297 -1.14 -10.11 -1.00
CA VAL A 297 -2.43 -10.62 -0.47
C VAL A 297 -2.64 -9.95 0.87
N ILE A 298 -3.59 -9.03 0.92
CA ILE A 298 -3.89 -8.19 2.09
C ILE A 298 -5.37 -8.41 2.45
N GLY A 299 -5.71 -8.61 3.71
CA GLY A 299 -7.12 -8.58 4.11
C GLY A 299 -7.68 -7.17 3.88
N GLU A 300 -7.28 -6.22 4.70
CA GLU A 300 -7.78 -4.84 4.64
C GLU A 300 -6.65 -3.82 4.52
N LEU A 301 -6.73 -2.91 3.56
CA LEU A 301 -5.82 -1.76 3.45
C LEU A 301 -6.51 -0.49 3.92
N TRP A 302 -5.97 0.12 4.98
CA TRP A 302 -6.52 1.33 5.59
C TRP A 302 -5.59 2.53 5.40
N LEU A 303 -6.04 3.51 4.62
CA LEU A 303 -5.42 4.83 4.44
C LEU A 303 -6.36 5.93 4.97
N ARG A 304 -6.89 5.73 6.18
CA ARG A 304 -7.82 6.67 6.82
C ARG A 304 -7.07 7.92 7.28
N GLU A 305 -7.55 9.11 6.87
CA GLU A 305 -6.98 10.41 7.28
C GLU A 305 -5.46 10.51 7.03
N ALA A 306 -4.93 9.73 6.09
CA ALA A 306 -3.55 9.84 5.65
C ALA A 306 -3.35 11.13 4.86
N ALA A 307 -2.15 11.69 4.90
CA ALA A 307 -1.81 12.83 4.05
C ALA A 307 -1.81 12.38 2.57
N PRO A 308 -2.07 13.28 1.61
CA PRO A 308 -1.91 12.98 0.19
C PRO A 308 -0.51 12.40 -0.08
N ILE A 309 -0.47 11.24 -0.72
CA ILE A 309 0.78 10.53 -0.97
C ILE A 309 1.55 11.28 -2.07
N VAL A 310 2.82 11.61 -1.79
CA VAL A 310 3.68 12.30 -2.77
C VAL A 310 4.53 11.26 -3.50
N GLY A 311 4.34 11.13 -4.82
CA GLY A 311 5.00 10.11 -5.64
C GLY A 311 3.95 9.24 -6.35
N THR A 312 4.26 7.97 -6.58
CA THR A 312 3.31 7.02 -7.20
C THR A 312 2.91 5.90 -6.24
N VAL A 313 1.69 5.39 -6.41
CA VAL A 313 1.18 4.22 -5.67
C VAL A 313 1.04 3.06 -6.65
N ASN A 314 1.69 1.94 -6.34
CA ASN A 314 1.66 0.73 -7.16
C ASN A 314 1.03 -0.43 -6.39
N LEU A 315 -0.18 -0.81 -6.81
CA LEU A 315 -0.98 -1.91 -6.27
C LEU A 315 -1.21 -3.03 -7.30
N ARG A 316 -0.35 -3.10 -8.33
CA ARG A 316 -0.56 -4.04 -9.44
C ARG A 316 -0.63 -5.48 -8.96
N ARG A 317 -1.58 -6.25 -9.49
CA ARG A 317 -1.79 -7.68 -9.22
C ARG A 317 -2.02 -8.02 -7.74
N SER A 318 -2.38 -7.05 -6.91
CA SER A 318 -2.67 -7.28 -5.50
C SER A 318 -4.13 -7.65 -5.28
N GLN A 319 -4.36 -8.51 -4.30
CA GLN A 319 -5.69 -8.96 -3.89
C GLN A 319 -5.96 -8.41 -2.50
N LEU A 320 -7.05 -7.67 -2.37
CA LEU A 320 -7.53 -7.14 -1.11
C LEU A 320 -8.94 -7.65 -0.82
N ASP A 321 -9.28 -7.81 0.45
CA ASP A 321 -10.67 -7.96 0.85
C ASP A 321 -11.36 -6.58 0.90
N LEU A 322 -10.81 -5.67 1.71
CA LEU A 322 -11.33 -4.32 1.89
C LEU A 322 -10.29 -3.27 1.53
N LEU A 323 -10.68 -2.28 0.73
CA LEU A 323 -9.86 -1.14 0.36
C LEU A 323 -10.46 0.16 0.94
N HIS A 324 -9.90 0.63 2.05
CA HIS A 324 -10.28 1.89 2.68
C HIS A 324 -9.33 3.02 2.27
N VAL A 325 -9.63 3.70 1.16
CA VAL A 325 -8.84 4.84 0.68
C VAL A 325 -9.75 5.99 0.26
N PRO A 326 -9.75 7.12 0.99
CA PRO A 326 -10.46 8.33 0.57
C PRO A 326 -9.89 8.90 -0.74
N PRO A 327 -10.70 9.51 -1.62
CA PRO A 327 -10.25 10.05 -2.90
C PRO A 327 -9.10 11.06 -2.81
N GLY A 328 -9.06 11.87 -1.74
CA GLY A 328 -8.04 12.90 -1.52
C GLY A 328 -6.64 12.38 -1.15
N VAL A 329 -6.51 11.10 -0.80
CA VAL A 329 -5.21 10.49 -0.41
C VAL A 329 -4.40 10.04 -1.63
N TRP A 330 -5.09 9.69 -2.72
CA TRP A 330 -4.45 9.16 -3.92
C TRP A 330 -3.55 10.19 -4.60
N PRO A 331 -2.34 9.78 -5.05
CA PRO A 331 -1.47 10.63 -5.84
C PRO A 331 -2.06 10.88 -7.25
N ASP A 332 -1.36 11.72 -8.02
CA ASP A 332 -1.70 12.01 -9.43
C ASP A 332 -1.41 10.84 -10.38
N ARG A 333 -0.53 9.90 -9.98
CA ARG A 333 -0.17 8.74 -10.79
C ARG A 333 -0.30 7.45 -9.98
N VAL A 334 -1.06 6.51 -10.50
CA VAL A 334 -1.29 5.19 -9.89
C VAL A 334 -0.97 4.07 -10.88
N ARG A 335 -0.70 2.89 -10.32
CA ARG A 335 -0.57 1.62 -11.05
C ARG A 335 -1.45 0.58 -10.38
N ILE A 336 -2.64 0.36 -10.92
CA ILE A 336 -3.67 -0.54 -10.38
C ILE A 336 -4.03 -1.68 -11.34
N ASP A 337 -3.22 -1.92 -12.37
CA ASP A 337 -3.39 -3.08 -13.25
C ASP A 337 -3.42 -4.43 -12.48
N GLY A 338 -4.50 -5.19 -12.67
CA GLY A 338 -4.75 -6.45 -11.97
C GLY A 338 -5.08 -6.33 -10.48
N LEU A 339 -5.40 -5.13 -9.98
CA LEU A 339 -5.86 -4.93 -8.60
C LEU A 339 -7.26 -5.52 -8.38
N GLY A 340 -7.39 -6.45 -7.43
CA GLY A 340 -8.65 -7.00 -6.96
C GLY A 340 -9.00 -6.50 -5.56
N TYR A 341 -10.27 -6.16 -5.32
CA TYR A 341 -10.82 -5.84 -3.99
C TYR A 341 -12.31 -6.21 -3.90
N ARG A 342 -12.76 -6.78 -2.77
CA ARG A 342 -14.17 -7.14 -2.59
C ARG A 342 -15.03 -5.94 -2.21
N THR A 343 -14.55 -5.13 -1.27
CA THR A 343 -15.31 -3.99 -0.71
C THR A 343 -14.48 -2.71 -0.72
N LEU A 344 -15.15 -1.58 -0.94
CA LEU A 344 -14.56 -0.25 -0.89
C LEU A 344 -15.13 0.56 0.27
N ALA A 345 -14.24 1.19 1.04
CA ALA A 345 -14.62 2.10 2.11
C ALA A 345 -13.89 3.46 1.98
N PRO A 346 -14.47 4.56 2.47
CA PRO A 346 -15.90 4.71 2.81
C PRO A 346 -16.78 4.56 1.55
N HIS A 347 -18.06 4.22 1.74
CA HIS A 347 -19.04 4.20 0.65
C HIS A 347 -19.29 5.62 0.16
N LEU A 348 -18.98 5.89 -1.11
CA LEU A 348 -19.07 7.20 -1.74
C LEU A 348 -19.74 7.05 -3.12
N PRO A 349 -20.30 8.11 -3.70
CA PRO A 349 -20.81 8.07 -5.06
C PRO A 349 -19.73 7.67 -6.08
N ALA A 350 -20.10 6.90 -7.10
CA ALA A 350 -19.20 6.45 -8.16
C ALA A 350 -18.41 7.60 -8.81
N GLU A 351 -19.03 8.76 -8.97
CA GLU A 351 -18.44 9.96 -9.58
C GLU A 351 -17.18 10.45 -8.85
N GLN A 352 -17.09 10.24 -7.54
CA GLN A 352 -15.91 10.60 -6.75
C GLN A 352 -14.77 9.58 -6.87
N ARG A 353 -15.07 8.34 -7.27
CA ARG A 353 -14.09 7.25 -7.43
C ARG A 353 -13.55 7.14 -8.85
N LEU A 354 -14.34 7.48 -9.86
CA LEU A 354 -13.97 7.38 -11.27
C LEU A 354 -12.69 8.15 -11.67
N PRO A 355 -12.41 9.37 -11.15
CA PRO A 355 -11.21 10.12 -11.51
C PRO A 355 -9.92 9.35 -11.21
N LEU A 356 -9.91 8.48 -10.20
CA LEU A 356 -8.76 7.63 -9.88
C LEU A 356 -8.35 6.74 -11.06
N LEU A 357 -9.34 6.19 -11.79
CA LEU A 357 -9.09 5.30 -12.92
C LEU A 357 -8.47 6.04 -14.13
N GLU A 358 -8.57 7.36 -14.17
CA GLU A 358 -7.94 8.20 -15.20
C GLU A 358 -6.49 8.55 -14.87
N ARG A 359 -6.08 8.40 -13.60
CA ARG A 359 -4.71 8.61 -13.10
C ARG A 359 -3.79 7.41 -13.32
N GLU A 360 -4.30 6.34 -13.92
CA GLU A 360 -3.52 5.15 -14.23
C GLU A 360 -2.46 5.43 -15.30
N GLU A 361 -1.20 5.12 -14.98
CA GLU A 361 -0.07 5.38 -15.87
C GLU A 361 -0.13 4.56 -17.18
N GLY A 362 -0.67 3.34 -17.11
CA GLY A 362 -0.86 2.46 -18.27
C GLY A 362 -2.02 2.86 -19.21
N GLY A 363 -2.75 3.94 -18.90
CA GLY A 363 -3.86 4.42 -19.71
C GLY A 363 -5.18 3.72 -19.42
N TYR A 364 -5.96 3.44 -20.46
CA TYR A 364 -7.32 2.88 -20.28
C TYR A 364 -7.28 1.39 -19.94
N LEU A 365 -7.66 1.05 -18.71
CA LEU A 365 -7.79 -0.34 -18.22
C LEU A 365 -9.26 -0.75 -18.04
N PRO A 366 -9.86 -1.51 -18.98
CA PRO A 366 -11.26 -1.95 -18.86
C PRO A 366 -11.56 -2.76 -17.59
N TYR A 367 -10.60 -3.56 -17.13
CA TYR A 367 -10.74 -4.41 -15.94
C TYR A 367 -10.95 -3.58 -14.66
N ALA A 368 -10.26 -2.44 -14.51
CA ALA A 368 -10.37 -1.61 -13.31
C ALA A 368 -11.79 -1.02 -13.14
N TYR A 369 -12.49 -0.73 -14.25
CA TYR A 369 -13.89 -0.32 -14.22
C TYR A 369 -14.83 -1.47 -13.84
N GLU A 370 -14.56 -2.68 -14.32
CA GLU A 370 -15.34 -3.87 -13.93
C GLU A 370 -15.20 -4.17 -12.44
N GLN A 371 -13.97 -4.08 -11.91
CA GLN A 371 -13.70 -4.28 -10.50
C GLN A 371 -14.44 -3.25 -9.63
N LEU A 372 -14.40 -1.98 -10.02
CA LEU A 372 -15.13 -0.92 -9.31
C LEU A 372 -16.64 -1.15 -9.35
N ALA A 373 -17.19 -1.52 -10.51
CA ALA A 373 -18.63 -1.83 -10.64
C ALA A 373 -19.02 -3.06 -9.81
N ALA A 374 -18.16 -4.09 -9.74
CA ALA A 374 -18.39 -5.26 -8.93
C ALA A 374 -18.42 -4.92 -7.44
N ALA A 375 -17.51 -4.09 -6.95
CA ALA A 375 -17.51 -3.65 -5.55
C ALA A 375 -18.80 -2.88 -5.17
N TYR A 376 -19.33 -2.03 -6.07
CA TYR A 376 -20.63 -1.37 -5.82
C TYR A 376 -21.79 -2.35 -5.79
N ARG A 377 -21.82 -3.36 -6.65
CA ARG A 377 -22.83 -4.43 -6.60
C ARG A 377 -22.74 -5.22 -5.30
N THR A 378 -21.54 -5.58 -4.85
CA THR A 378 -21.33 -6.25 -3.57
C THR A 378 -21.84 -5.41 -2.39
N ALA A 379 -21.75 -4.08 -2.49
CA ALA A 379 -22.30 -3.15 -1.51
C ALA A 379 -23.82 -2.91 -1.64
N GLY A 380 -24.49 -3.49 -2.65
CA GLY A 380 -25.92 -3.32 -2.91
C GLY A 380 -26.30 -2.05 -3.69
N ASP A 381 -25.33 -1.30 -4.24
CA ASP A 381 -25.57 -0.07 -5.01
C ASP A 381 -25.48 -0.31 -6.53
N ASP A 382 -26.57 -0.85 -7.07
CA ASP A 382 -26.70 -1.09 -8.52
C ASP A 382 -26.72 0.21 -9.33
N ALA A 383 -27.14 1.33 -8.74
CA ALA A 383 -27.16 2.62 -9.43
C ALA A 383 -25.73 3.12 -9.69
N ALA A 384 -24.87 3.10 -8.67
CA ALA A 384 -23.45 3.42 -8.81
C ALA A 384 -22.74 2.45 -9.76
N ALA A 385 -23.03 1.15 -9.68
CA ALA A 385 -22.46 0.16 -10.61
C ALA A 385 -22.79 0.47 -12.07
N ARG A 386 -24.03 0.86 -12.38
CA ARG A 386 -24.43 1.31 -13.72
C ARG A 386 -23.69 2.58 -14.16
N THR A 387 -23.52 3.55 -13.26
CA THR A 387 -22.76 4.78 -13.53
C THR A 387 -21.31 4.47 -13.92
N VAL A 388 -20.66 3.53 -13.22
CA VAL A 388 -19.30 3.08 -13.55
C VAL A 388 -19.24 2.42 -14.93
N GLN A 389 -20.21 1.57 -15.27
CA GLN A 389 -20.29 0.93 -16.59
C GLN A 389 -20.50 1.94 -17.72
N LEU A 390 -21.34 2.96 -17.50
CA LEU A 390 -21.49 4.06 -18.45
C LEU A 390 -20.18 4.84 -18.64
N ALA A 391 -19.45 5.10 -17.55
CA ALA A 391 -18.15 5.76 -17.60
C ALA A 391 -17.12 4.92 -18.38
N LYS A 392 -17.09 3.60 -18.19
CA LYS A 392 -16.27 2.64 -18.97
C LYS A 392 -16.52 2.80 -20.47
N LEU A 393 -17.79 2.76 -20.90
CA LEU A 393 -18.17 2.92 -22.31
C LEU A 393 -17.76 4.30 -22.87
N ARG A 394 -17.99 5.38 -22.11
CA ARG A 394 -17.58 6.73 -22.52
C ARG A 394 -16.06 6.83 -22.71
N ARG A 395 -15.28 6.25 -21.80
CA ARG A 395 -13.81 6.24 -21.87
C ARG A 395 -13.33 5.42 -23.07
N HIS A 396 -13.89 4.24 -23.30
CA HIS A 396 -13.59 3.43 -24.49
C HIS A 396 -13.86 4.17 -25.80
N ARG A 397 -14.94 4.96 -25.88
CA ARG A 397 -15.21 5.78 -27.08
C ARG A 397 -14.16 6.86 -27.32
N ARG A 398 -13.56 7.41 -26.26
CA ARG A 398 -12.48 8.40 -26.40
C ARG A 398 -11.20 7.78 -26.98
N THR A 399 -10.99 6.48 -26.77
CA THR A 399 -9.85 5.74 -27.33
C THR A 399 -10.07 5.31 -28.80
N LEU A 400 -11.31 5.40 -29.33
CA LEU A 400 -11.61 5.03 -30.71
C LEU A 400 -11.12 6.09 -31.74
N PRO A 401 -10.83 5.67 -32.99
CA PRO A 401 -10.48 6.58 -34.09
C PRO A 401 -11.59 7.59 -34.39
N ARG A 402 -11.22 8.72 -35.01
CA ARG A 402 -12.10 9.89 -35.19
C ARG A 402 -13.43 9.57 -35.90
N TYR A 403 -13.41 8.67 -36.89
CA TYR A 403 -14.60 8.26 -37.64
C TYR A 403 -15.63 7.52 -36.75
N ALA A 404 -15.17 6.65 -35.85
CA ALA A 404 -16.04 5.91 -34.93
C ALA A 404 -16.64 6.82 -33.86
N ARG A 405 -15.93 7.88 -33.46
CA ARG A 405 -16.47 8.92 -32.57
C ARG A 405 -17.58 9.74 -33.23
N PHE A 406 -17.43 10.09 -34.49
CA PHE A 406 -18.46 10.79 -35.26
C PHE A 406 -19.70 9.91 -35.43
N TRP A 407 -19.51 8.64 -35.82
CA TRP A 407 -20.59 7.66 -35.94
C TRP A 407 -21.33 7.42 -34.61
N GLY A 408 -20.59 7.32 -33.49
CA GLY A 408 -21.19 7.18 -32.17
C GLY A 408 -22.00 8.41 -31.71
N ARG A 409 -21.57 9.63 -32.08
CA ARG A 409 -22.36 10.86 -31.83
C ARG A 409 -23.62 10.91 -32.66
N LEU A 410 -23.54 10.53 -33.94
CA LEU A 410 -24.69 10.42 -34.82
C LEU A 410 -25.73 9.45 -34.25
N GLN A 411 -25.28 8.31 -33.72
CA GLN A 411 -26.13 7.30 -33.09
C GLN A 411 -26.71 7.75 -31.73
N ASP A 412 -25.96 8.50 -30.92
CA ASP A 412 -26.46 9.07 -29.65
C ASP A 412 -27.58 10.11 -29.91
N VAL A 413 -27.47 10.91 -30.98
CA VAL A 413 -28.49 11.90 -31.40
C VAL A 413 -29.72 11.23 -32.01
N ALA A 414 -29.51 10.24 -32.88
CA ALA A 414 -30.60 9.58 -33.60
C ALA A 414 -31.37 8.55 -32.75
N VAL A 415 -30.66 7.77 -31.92
CA VAL A 415 -31.20 6.54 -31.32
C VAL A 415 -31.10 6.49 -29.80
N GLY A 416 -30.14 7.19 -29.19
CA GLY A 416 -29.98 7.22 -27.72
C GLY A 416 -29.92 5.82 -27.11
N TYR A 417 -28.91 5.02 -27.48
CA TYR A 417 -28.58 3.69 -26.94
C TYR A 417 -29.75 2.92 -26.31
N GLY A 418 -30.68 2.41 -27.12
CA GLY A 418 -31.60 1.32 -26.73
C GLY A 418 -32.44 1.49 -25.44
N TYR A 419 -32.44 2.66 -24.80
CA TYR A 419 -33.08 2.93 -23.52
C TYR A 419 -34.09 4.08 -23.61
N ARG A 420 -34.24 4.72 -24.79
CA ARG A 420 -35.22 5.81 -25.01
C ARG A 420 -35.84 5.75 -26.43
N PRO A 421 -36.68 4.73 -26.74
CA PRO A 421 -37.39 4.63 -28.03
C PRO A 421 -38.22 5.88 -28.37
N MET A 422 -38.65 6.63 -27.34
CA MET A 422 -39.34 7.93 -27.47
C MET A 422 -38.59 8.98 -28.31
N ARG A 423 -37.26 8.95 -28.40
CA ARG A 423 -36.51 9.92 -29.23
C ARG A 423 -36.58 9.60 -30.72
N ALA A 424 -36.50 8.32 -31.08
CA ALA A 424 -36.67 7.88 -32.46
C ALA A 424 -38.10 8.16 -32.96
N ALA A 425 -39.10 7.97 -32.10
CA ALA A 425 -40.48 8.38 -32.36
C ALA A 425 -40.61 9.90 -32.57
N GLY A 426 -39.93 10.71 -31.75
CA GLY A 426 -39.87 12.16 -31.93
C GLY A 426 -39.26 12.59 -33.28
N TRP A 427 -38.19 11.92 -33.73
CA TRP A 427 -37.60 12.18 -35.05
C TRP A 427 -38.51 11.74 -36.21
N LEU A 428 -39.19 10.60 -36.10
CA LEU A 428 -40.19 10.20 -37.08
C LEU A 428 -41.34 11.20 -37.17
N LEU A 429 -41.82 11.71 -36.03
CA LEU A 429 -42.88 12.72 -36.00
C LEU A 429 -42.40 14.04 -36.62
N LEU A 430 -41.17 14.47 -36.34
CA LEU A 430 -40.58 15.66 -36.98
C LEU A 430 -40.47 15.50 -38.50
N LEU A 431 -39.98 14.35 -38.98
CA LEU A 431 -39.87 14.06 -40.41
C LEU A 431 -41.24 13.99 -41.07
N LEU A 432 -42.23 13.40 -40.38
CA LEU A 432 -43.62 13.35 -40.80
C LEU A 432 -44.19 14.76 -40.97
N CYS A 433 -44.03 15.64 -39.96
CA CYS A 433 -44.47 17.04 -40.05
C CYS A 433 -43.74 17.78 -41.18
N THR A 434 -42.45 17.55 -41.36
CA THR A 434 -41.64 18.20 -42.40
C THR A 434 -42.09 17.79 -43.80
N GLY A 435 -42.24 16.49 -44.04
CA GLY A 435 -42.74 15.96 -45.31
C GLY A 435 -44.17 16.38 -45.58
N ALA A 436 -45.07 16.27 -44.58
CA ALA A 436 -46.45 16.71 -44.72
C ALA A 436 -46.52 18.20 -45.08
N THR A 437 -45.73 19.05 -44.42
CA THR A 437 -45.66 20.48 -44.77
C THR A 437 -45.12 20.70 -46.18
N ALA A 438 -44.03 20.03 -46.56
CA ALA A 438 -43.44 20.18 -47.89
C ALA A 438 -44.42 19.77 -49.00
N PHE A 439 -45.13 18.66 -48.82
CA PHE A 439 -46.09 18.14 -49.79
C PHE A 439 -47.47 18.81 -49.74
N THR A 440 -47.84 19.48 -48.63
CA THR A 440 -48.97 20.44 -48.63
C THR A 440 -48.66 21.67 -49.46
N LEU A 441 -47.42 22.16 -49.42
CA LEU A 441 -47.01 23.34 -50.18
C LEU A 441 -46.84 23.01 -51.66
N HIS A 442 -46.38 21.81 -51.98
CA HIS A 442 -46.14 21.36 -53.34
C HIS A 442 -46.66 19.95 -53.56
N HIS A 443 -47.85 19.87 -54.13
CA HIS A 443 -48.53 18.60 -54.39
C HIS A 443 -47.81 17.86 -55.53
N PRO A 444 -47.35 16.61 -55.32
CA PRO A 444 -46.78 15.81 -56.38
C PRO A 444 -47.85 15.50 -57.45
N PRO A 445 -47.49 15.52 -58.74
CA PRO A 445 -48.44 15.16 -59.79
C PRO A 445 -48.83 13.68 -59.71
N ALA A 446 -50.10 13.39 -59.96
CA ALA A 446 -50.60 12.03 -60.09
C ALA A 446 -50.00 11.36 -61.35
N LEU A 447 -49.55 10.11 -61.21
CA LEU A 447 -49.03 9.30 -62.32
C LEU A 447 -50.13 8.93 -63.31
N LYS A 448 -51.35 8.67 -62.81
CA LYS A 448 -52.56 8.41 -63.60
C LYS A 448 -53.74 9.24 -63.07
N PRO A 449 -54.05 10.39 -63.67
CA PRO A 449 -55.05 11.33 -63.12
C PRO A 449 -56.46 10.75 -62.98
N ALA A 450 -56.82 9.77 -63.81
CA ALA A 450 -58.15 9.15 -63.82
C ALA A 450 -58.34 8.02 -62.77
N GLU A 451 -57.26 7.52 -62.17
CA GLU A 451 -57.27 6.37 -61.25
C GLU A 451 -56.68 6.72 -59.87
N ALA A 452 -56.16 7.95 -59.69
CA ALA A 452 -55.47 8.33 -58.47
C ALA A 452 -56.45 8.65 -57.32
N PRO A 453 -56.21 8.14 -56.10
CA PRO A 453 -56.98 8.51 -54.91
C PRO A 453 -56.75 9.98 -54.55
N GLY A 454 -57.65 10.56 -53.74
CA GLY A 454 -57.47 11.93 -53.25
C GLY A 454 -56.13 12.10 -52.52
N PHE A 455 -55.33 13.10 -52.91
CA PHE A 455 -54.00 13.30 -52.35
C PHE A 455 -54.08 13.73 -50.88
N ASN A 456 -53.44 12.97 -50.00
CA ASN A 456 -53.25 13.39 -48.60
C ASN A 456 -51.76 13.44 -48.25
N PRO A 457 -51.20 14.64 -47.97
CA PRO A 457 -49.77 14.81 -47.76
C PRO A 457 -49.25 14.13 -46.49
N VAL A 458 -50.09 13.90 -45.48
CA VAL A 458 -49.71 13.19 -44.25
C VAL A 458 -49.58 11.70 -44.54
N PHE A 459 -50.58 11.09 -45.19
CA PHE A 459 -50.54 9.66 -45.53
C PHE A 459 -49.49 9.35 -46.60
N TYR A 460 -49.29 10.25 -47.58
CA TYR A 460 -48.20 10.15 -48.53
C TYR A 460 -46.82 10.19 -47.84
N THR A 461 -46.63 11.06 -46.83
CA THR A 461 -45.38 11.07 -46.06
C THR A 461 -45.23 9.84 -45.15
N LEU A 462 -46.35 9.30 -44.63
CA LEU A 462 -46.33 8.05 -43.87
C LEU A 462 -45.93 6.86 -44.72
N ASP A 463 -46.45 6.74 -45.95
CA ASP A 463 -46.04 5.70 -46.91
C ASP A 463 -44.53 5.74 -47.15
N LEU A 464 -43.99 6.95 -47.37
CA LEU A 464 -42.55 7.12 -47.56
C LEU A 464 -41.73 6.74 -46.31
N LEU A 465 -42.22 7.01 -45.10
CA LEU A 465 -41.48 6.78 -43.86
C LEU A 465 -41.58 5.34 -43.33
N LEU A 466 -42.69 4.65 -43.60
CA LEU A 466 -43.04 3.37 -43.00
C LEU A 466 -43.09 2.24 -44.06
N PRO A 467 -42.02 1.44 -44.22
CA PRO A 467 -41.94 0.43 -45.28
C PRO A 467 -42.96 -0.70 -45.20
N LEU A 468 -43.64 -0.86 -44.07
CA LEU A 468 -44.51 -1.99 -43.78
C LEU A 468 -46.01 -1.65 -43.91
N VAL A 469 -46.35 -0.37 -44.08
CA VAL A 469 -47.74 0.09 -44.15
C VAL A 469 -47.91 0.86 -45.45
N ASP A 470 -48.71 0.32 -46.35
CA ASP A 470 -49.04 0.94 -47.63
C ASP A 470 -50.46 1.52 -47.55
N PHE A 471 -50.56 2.85 -47.57
CA PHE A 471 -51.81 3.60 -47.66
C PHE A 471 -52.19 3.94 -49.12
N GLY A 472 -51.41 3.47 -50.10
CA GLY A 472 -51.69 3.56 -51.53
C GLY A 472 -51.45 4.93 -52.16
N GLN A 473 -50.76 5.85 -51.46
CA GLN A 473 -50.47 7.20 -51.97
C GLN A 473 -49.12 7.25 -52.67
N GLU A 474 -48.08 6.57 -52.17
CA GLU A 474 -46.73 6.58 -52.78
C GLU A 474 -46.75 6.12 -54.25
N THR A 475 -47.48 5.06 -54.55
CA THR A 475 -47.52 4.47 -55.91
C THR A 475 -48.36 5.28 -56.90
N ALA A 476 -49.22 6.17 -56.41
CA ALA A 476 -50.12 6.98 -57.21
C ALA A 476 -49.52 8.35 -57.61
N PHE A 477 -48.54 8.85 -56.86
CA PHE A 477 -48.01 10.22 -57.00
C PHE A 477 -46.49 10.23 -57.13
N ALA A 478 -45.96 10.96 -58.14
CA ALA A 478 -44.52 11.02 -58.40
C ALA A 478 -43.97 12.45 -58.23
N PRO A 479 -43.26 12.76 -57.13
CA PRO A 479 -42.64 14.06 -56.95
C PRO A 479 -41.52 14.26 -57.98
N ARG A 480 -41.32 15.51 -58.41
CA ARG A 480 -40.28 15.89 -59.39
C ARG A 480 -39.32 16.91 -58.79
N GLY A 481 -38.08 16.90 -59.28
CA GLY A 481 -37.06 17.87 -58.88
C GLY A 481 -36.60 17.66 -57.44
N TRP A 482 -36.50 18.73 -56.65
CA TRP A 482 -35.95 18.64 -55.29
C TRP A 482 -36.82 17.78 -54.34
N TYR A 483 -38.14 17.77 -54.55
CA TYR A 483 -39.09 16.97 -53.75
C TYR A 483 -38.91 15.45 -53.96
N GLN A 484 -38.33 15.04 -55.08
CA GLN A 484 -37.95 13.64 -55.34
C GLN A 484 -36.74 13.23 -54.50
N TRP A 485 -35.76 14.12 -54.36
CA TRP A 485 -34.64 13.89 -53.45
C TRP A 485 -35.09 13.90 -51.99
N LEU A 486 -36.06 14.75 -51.64
CA LEU A 486 -36.68 14.73 -50.31
C LEU A 486 -37.41 13.40 -50.05
N SER A 487 -38.16 12.86 -51.01
CA SER A 487 -38.85 11.57 -50.83
C SER A 487 -37.85 10.42 -50.66
N TYR A 488 -36.77 10.38 -51.44
CA TYR A 488 -35.71 9.38 -51.25
C TYR A 488 -35.02 9.50 -49.89
N LEU A 489 -34.78 10.72 -49.40
CA LEU A 489 -34.23 10.95 -48.07
C LEU A 489 -35.20 10.47 -46.98
N LEU A 490 -36.49 10.77 -47.09
CA LEU A 490 -37.52 10.32 -46.16
C LEU A 490 -37.60 8.79 -46.14
N ILE A 491 -37.58 8.13 -47.30
CA ILE A 491 -37.55 6.65 -47.38
C ILE A 491 -36.31 6.10 -46.67
N ALA A 492 -35.12 6.56 -47.04
CA ALA A 492 -33.88 6.04 -46.48
C ALA A 492 -33.79 6.22 -44.95
N VAL A 493 -34.16 7.40 -44.44
CA VAL A 493 -34.12 7.70 -43.00
C VAL A 493 -35.26 7.00 -42.26
N GLY A 494 -36.44 6.91 -42.87
CA GLY A 494 -37.61 6.21 -42.35
C GLY A 494 -37.32 4.73 -42.09
N TRP A 495 -36.69 4.04 -43.04
CA TRP A 495 -36.26 2.65 -42.88
C TRP A 495 -35.29 2.45 -41.70
N ILE A 496 -34.31 3.33 -41.54
CA ILE A 496 -33.33 3.27 -40.44
C ILE A 496 -34.01 3.50 -39.09
N LEU A 497 -34.93 4.46 -39.00
CA LEU A 497 -35.65 4.77 -37.76
C LEU A 497 -36.68 3.69 -37.41
N ALA A 498 -37.43 3.19 -38.38
CA ALA A 498 -38.44 2.14 -38.19
C ALA A 498 -37.80 0.83 -37.68
N THR A 499 -36.69 0.40 -38.29
CA THR A 499 -35.93 -0.78 -37.83
C THR A 499 -35.38 -0.60 -36.42
N THR A 500 -34.96 0.63 -36.06
CA THR A 500 -34.48 0.96 -34.72
C THR A 500 -35.60 0.88 -33.67
N ILE A 501 -36.80 1.40 -33.98
CA ILE A 501 -37.96 1.35 -33.08
C ILE A 501 -38.42 -0.10 -32.89
N ALA A 502 -38.56 -0.87 -33.97
CA ALA A 502 -38.93 -2.29 -33.90
C ALA A 502 -37.96 -3.07 -33.01
N ALA A 503 -36.64 -2.90 -33.23
CA ALA A 503 -35.62 -3.54 -32.42
C ALA A 503 -35.62 -3.08 -30.95
N GLY A 504 -36.03 -1.83 -30.68
CA GLY A 504 -36.19 -1.30 -29.33
C GLY A 504 -37.38 -1.88 -28.58
N VAL A 505 -38.54 -1.99 -29.24
CA VAL A 505 -39.79 -2.54 -28.68
C VAL A 505 -39.66 -4.03 -28.39
N THR A 506 -39.06 -4.82 -29.30
CA THR A 506 -38.81 -6.25 -29.05
C THR A 506 -37.90 -6.48 -27.84
N ARG A 507 -36.92 -5.59 -27.63
CA ARG A 507 -36.00 -5.67 -26.48
C ARG A 507 -36.64 -5.25 -25.16
N SER A 508 -37.66 -4.40 -25.16
CA SER A 508 -38.41 -4.05 -23.93
C SER A 508 -39.43 -5.10 -23.56
N LEU A 509 -40.06 -5.76 -24.55
CA LEU A 509 -41.04 -6.83 -24.32
C LEU A 509 -40.40 -8.11 -23.77
N ASN A 510 -39.19 -8.48 -24.20
CA ASN A 510 -38.43 -9.63 -23.67
C ASN A 510 -37.80 -9.39 -22.28
N ARG A 511 -38.11 -8.28 -21.61
CA ARG A 511 -37.58 -7.90 -20.29
C ARG A 511 -38.63 -7.86 -19.18
N GLN A 512 -39.86 -8.24 -19.49
CA GLN A 512 -40.89 -8.66 -18.53
C GLN A 512 -40.92 -10.19 -18.50
#